data_AF-A0A7V0JKK4-F1
#
_entry.id   AF-A0A7V0JKK4-F1
#
_cell.length_a   1.000
_cell.length_b   1.000
_cell.length_c   1.000
_cell.angle_alpha   90.00
_cell.angle_beta   90.00
_cell.angle_gamma   90.00
#
_symmetry.space_group_name_H-M   'P 1'
#
loop_
_entity.id
_entity.type
_entity.pdbx_description
1 polymer ?
#
loop_
_entity_poly.entity_id
_entity_poly.type
_entity_poly.pdbx_seq_one_letter_code
_entity_poly.pdbx_strand_id
1 'polypeptide(L)'
;MQIQNLADNLGLDVEDFNEVFEIYMETTSSDLEELKRALDQGDAEKVHQKAHSIKGASGNLGLNELFELAKEIDDSARVNSLNGLESLVQAFYEKYERLVEEFGKGS
;
A
#
# COMPACT_ATOMS: atom_id res chain seq x y z
N MET A 1 -14.89 -5.59 -4.05
CA MET A 1 -14.93 -5.37 -2.57
C MET A 1 -16.18 -4.56 -2.21
N GLN A 2 -16.71 -4.59 -0.97
CA GLN A 2 -17.80 -3.67 -0.57
C GLN A 2 -17.22 -2.61 0.37
N ILE A 3 -17.18 -1.34 -0.07
CA ILE A 3 -16.65 -0.19 0.70
C ILE A 3 -17.33 -0.10 2.07
N GLN A 4 -18.65 -0.37 2.13
CA GLN A 4 -19.41 -0.41 3.38
C GLN A 4 -18.77 -1.34 4.43
N ASN A 5 -18.29 -2.52 4.04
CA ASN A 5 -17.68 -3.45 4.99
C ASN A 5 -16.34 -2.93 5.54
N LEU A 6 -15.58 -2.18 4.73
CA LEU A 6 -14.34 -1.56 5.20
C LEU A 6 -14.63 -0.39 6.15
N ALA A 7 -15.60 0.45 5.83
CA ALA A 7 -16.07 1.52 6.70
C ALA A 7 -16.57 0.95 8.04
N ASP A 8 -17.43 -0.06 8.02
CA ASP A 8 -17.97 -0.73 9.20
C ASP A 8 -16.86 -1.35 10.08
N ASN A 9 -15.85 -1.97 9.47
CA ASN A 9 -14.71 -2.54 10.19
C ASN A 9 -13.88 -1.48 10.94
N LEU A 10 -13.87 -0.24 10.45
CA LEU A 10 -13.19 0.88 11.07
C LEU A 10 -14.13 1.68 12.00
N GLY A 11 -15.41 1.34 12.05
CA GLY A 11 -16.43 2.09 12.79
C GLY A 11 -16.70 3.48 12.20
N LEU A 12 -16.46 3.65 10.90
CA LEU A 12 -16.68 4.87 10.13
C LEU A 12 -17.95 4.73 9.30
N ASP A 13 -18.55 5.87 8.94
CA ASP A 13 -19.47 5.89 7.81
C ASP A 13 -18.71 5.93 6.48
N VAL A 14 -19.45 5.83 5.37
CA VAL A 14 -18.86 5.79 4.03
C VAL A 14 -18.22 7.12 3.64
N GLU A 15 -18.75 8.26 4.12
CA GLU A 15 -18.21 9.58 3.81
C GLU A 15 -16.85 9.77 4.49
N ASP A 16 -16.76 9.49 5.78
CA ASP A 16 -15.51 9.51 6.55
C ASP A 16 -14.48 8.52 5.98
N PHE A 17 -14.93 7.31 5.62
CA PHE A 17 -14.03 6.32 5.00
C PHE A 17 -13.46 6.84 3.68
N ASN A 18 -14.27 7.52 2.87
CA ASN A 18 -13.82 8.04 1.59
C ASN A 18 -12.73 9.10 1.77
N GLU A 19 -12.88 10.02 2.73
CA GLU A 19 -11.85 11.03 3.01
C GLU A 19 -10.51 10.39 3.43
N VAL A 20 -10.56 9.39 4.33
CA VAL A 20 -9.34 8.67 4.76
C VAL A 20 -8.74 7.86 3.60
N PHE A 21 -9.58 7.28 2.75
CA PHE A 21 -9.14 6.52 1.58
C PHE A 21 -8.47 7.41 0.53
N GLU A 22 -8.96 8.63 0.30
CA GLU A 22 -8.29 9.61 -0.57
C GLU A 22 -6.89 9.95 -0.07
N ILE A 23 -6.72 10.20 1.23
CA ILE A 23 -5.40 10.43 1.84
C ILE A 23 -4.49 9.21 1.66
N TYR A 24 -5.04 8.00 1.83
CA TYR A 24 -4.30 6.76 1.58
C TYR A 24 -3.83 6.66 0.13
N MET A 25 -4.67 7.02 -0.85
CA MET A 25 -4.29 6.99 -2.25
C MET A 25 -3.15 7.98 -2.55
N GLU A 26 -3.25 9.22 -2.07
CA GLU A 26 -2.21 10.22 -2.29
C GLU A 26 -0.87 9.78 -1.69
N THR A 27 -0.88 9.34 -0.44
CA THR A 27 0.33 8.93 0.28
C THR A 27 0.94 7.65 -0.30
N THR A 28 0.13 6.63 -0.58
CA THR A 28 0.60 5.34 -1.11
C THR A 28 1.16 5.50 -2.53
N SER A 29 0.56 6.34 -3.37
CA SER A 29 1.08 6.60 -4.72
C SER A 29 2.47 7.21 -4.67
N SER A 30 2.66 8.25 -3.83
CA SER A 30 3.96 8.90 -3.65
C SER A 30 5.01 7.94 -3.07
N ASP A 31 4.64 7.16 -2.06
CA ASP A 31 5.56 6.22 -1.44
C ASP A 31 5.93 5.06 -2.38
N LEU A 32 5.01 4.60 -3.22
CA LEU A 32 5.24 3.53 -4.19
C LEU A 32 6.18 3.97 -5.33
N GLU A 33 6.05 5.22 -5.80
CA GLU A 33 7.01 5.80 -6.75
C GLU A 33 8.43 5.89 -6.16
N GLU A 34 8.55 6.38 -4.93
CA GLU A 34 9.84 6.45 -4.24
C GLU A 34 10.43 5.06 -3.97
N LEU A 35 9.60 4.09 -3.58
CA LEU A 35 10.00 2.70 -3.34
C LEU A 35 10.57 2.09 -4.63
N LYS A 36 9.89 2.27 -5.76
CA LYS A 36 10.36 1.76 -7.06
C LYS A 36 11.71 2.37 -7.45
N ARG A 37 11.88 3.69 -7.28
CA ARG A 37 13.16 4.36 -7.55
C ARG A 37 14.27 3.86 -6.64
N ALA A 38 13.98 3.63 -5.36
CA ALA A 38 14.93 3.10 -4.40
C ALA A 38 15.36 1.67 -4.77
N LEU A 39 14.41 0.84 -5.21
CA LEU A 39 14.69 -0.51 -5.69
C LEU A 39 15.62 -0.49 -6.91
N ASP A 40 15.33 0.37 -7.91
CA ASP A 40 16.17 0.54 -9.10
C ASP A 40 17.60 1.02 -8.76
N GLN A 41 17.76 1.74 -7.65
CA GLN A 41 19.05 2.26 -7.17
C GLN A 41 19.77 1.31 -6.20
N GLY A 42 19.15 0.20 -5.80
CA GLY A 42 19.70 -0.72 -4.81
C GLY A 42 19.70 -0.16 -3.37
N ASP A 43 18.88 0.85 -3.07
CA ASP A 43 18.80 1.49 -1.75
C ASP A 43 17.81 0.75 -0.84
N ALA A 44 18.31 -0.31 -0.18
CA ALA A 44 17.48 -1.15 0.68
C ALA A 44 16.90 -0.43 1.89
N GLU A 45 17.62 0.54 2.45
CA GLU A 45 17.14 1.35 3.57
C GLU A 45 15.93 2.19 3.15
N LYS A 46 16.01 2.83 1.97
CA LYS A 46 14.90 3.61 1.44
C LYS A 46 13.70 2.74 1.04
N VAL A 47 13.93 1.55 0.47
CA VAL A 47 12.87 0.56 0.21
C VAL A 47 12.18 0.17 1.51
N HIS A 48 12.93 -0.15 2.56
CA HIS A 48 12.41 -0.48 3.89
C HIS A 48 11.53 0.64 4.44
N GLN A 49 12.02 1.88 4.45
CA GLN A 49 11.27 3.04 4.95
C GLN A 49 9.94 3.24 4.23
N LYS A 50 9.93 3.12 2.90
CA LYS A 50 8.73 3.33 2.09
C LYS A 50 7.75 2.17 2.23
N ALA A 51 8.23 0.94 2.21
CA ALA A 51 7.40 -0.24 2.47
C ALA A 51 6.78 -0.20 3.88
N HIS A 52 7.52 0.28 4.88
CA HIS A 52 7.03 0.44 6.25
C HIS A 52 5.87 1.44 6.34
N SER A 53 5.99 2.59 5.65
CA SER A 53 4.94 3.61 5.56
C SER A 53 3.67 3.03 4.92
N ILE A 54 3.80 2.43 3.74
CA ILE A 54 2.71 1.80 3.00
C ILE A 54 2.03 0.70 3.81
N LYS A 55 2.81 -0.12 4.53
CA LYS A 55 2.30 -1.17 5.42
C LYS A 55 1.43 -0.58 6.52
N GLY A 56 1.89 0.47 7.19
CA GLY A 56 1.12 1.16 8.23
C GLY A 56 -0.19 1.72 7.69
N ALA A 57 -0.13 2.42 6.55
CA ALA A 57 -1.28 3.00 5.88
C ALA A 57 -2.32 1.91 5.48
N SER A 58 -1.85 0.80 4.92
CA SER A 58 -2.71 -0.31 4.49
C SER A 58 -3.34 -1.04 5.68
N GLY A 59 -2.58 -1.20 6.77
CA GLY A 59 -3.07 -1.80 8.02
C GLY A 59 -4.14 -0.94 8.70
N ASN A 60 -3.97 0.38 8.72
CA ASN A 60 -4.94 1.31 9.30
C ASN A 60 -6.30 1.27 8.59
N LEU A 61 -6.32 0.93 7.30
CA LEU A 61 -7.55 0.80 6.51
C LEU A 61 -8.10 -0.64 6.43
N GLY A 62 -7.46 -1.61 7.09
CA GLY A 62 -7.86 -3.02 7.00
C GLY A 62 -7.65 -3.65 5.62
N LEU A 63 -6.77 -3.07 4.78
CA LEU A 63 -6.45 -3.54 3.43
C LEU A 63 -5.47 -4.72 3.50
N ASN A 64 -5.94 -5.85 4.04
CA ASN A 64 -5.10 -7.00 4.43
C ASN A 64 -4.19 -7.51 3.31
N GLU A 65 -4.66 -7.59 2.07
CA GLU A 65 -3.82 -8.08 0.96
C GLU A 65 -2.66 -7.14 0.62
N LEU A 66 -2.90 -5.82 0.66
CA LEU A 66 -1.85 -4.82 0.45
C LEU A 66 -0.91 -4.74 1.65
N PHE A 67 -1.46 -4.87 2.87
CA PHE A 67 -0.69 -4.96 4.09
C PHE A 67 0.34 -6.10 4.06
N GLU A 68 -0.08 -7.32 3.69
CA GLU A 68 0.84 -8.48 3.66
C GLU A 68 1.94 -8.31 2.60
N LEU A 69 1.61 -7.81 1.41
CA LEU A 69 2.62 -7.52 0.38
C LEU A 69 3.62 -6.46 0.84
N ALA A 70 3.13 -5.35 1.40
CA ALA A 70 3.99 -4.29 1.93
C ALA A 70 4.87 -4.80 3.08
N LYS A 71 4.34 -5.70 3.92
CA LYS A 71 5.08 -6.36 4.99
C LYS A 71 6.19 -7.27 4.45
N GLU A 72 5.94 -8.05 3.41
CA GLU A 72 6.97 -8.91 2.79
C GLU A 72 8.12 -8.08 2.19
N ILE A 73 7.78 -6.96 1.53
CA ILE A 73 8.77 -6.01 1.00
C ILE A 73 9.57 -5.38 2.15
N ASP A 74 8.89 -4.89 3.20
CA ASP A 74 9.49 -4.30 4.41
C ASP A 74 10.46 -5.27 5.08
N ASP A 75 10.01 -6.50 5.37
CA ASP A 75 10.81 -7.51 6.08
C ASP A 75 12.08 -7.91 5.30
N SER A 76 11.99 -8.01 3.97
CA SER A 76 13.12 -8.35 3.11
C SER A 76 14.12 -7.21 3.00
N ALA A 77 13.63 -5.98 2.78
CA ALA A 77 14.45 -4.79 2.69
C ALA A 77 15.16 -4.47 4.02
N ARG A 78 14.50 -4.73 5.15
CA ARG A 78 15.05 -4.58 6.51
C ARG A 78 16.31 -5.41 6.75
N VAL A 79 16.43 -6.56 6.10
CA VAL A 79 17.64 -7.42 6.16
C VAL A 79 18.60 -7.17 4.99
N ASN A 80 18.48 -6.03 4.31
CA ASN A 80 19.25 -5.63 3.13
C ASN A 80 19.13 -6.61 1.94
N SER A 81 18.00 -7.31 1.82
CA SER A 81 17.74 -8.22 0.71
C SER A 81 16.73 -7.61 -0.25
N LEU A 82 17.21 -7.18 -1.43
CA LEU A 82 16.38 -6.68 -2.53
C LEU A 82 16.00 -7.75 -3.56
N ASN A 83 16.57 -8.96 -3.43
CA ASN A 83 16.36 -10.03 -4.39
C ASN A 83 14.89 -10.44 -4.50
N GLY A 84 14.31 -10.29 -5.69
CA GLY A 84 12.94 -10.71 -5.97
C GLY A 84 11.87 -9.73 -5.46
N LEU A 85 12.28 -8.57 -4.94
CA LEU A 85 11.32 -7.54 -4.56
C LEU A 85 10.63 -6.93 -5.76
N GLU A 86 11.20 -6.99 -6.96
CA GLU A 86 10.60 -6.48 -8.19
C GLU A 86 9.23 -7.13 -8.44
N SER A 87 9.11 -8.45 -8.25
CA SER A 87 7.84 -9.15 -8.41
C SER A 87 6.83 -8.84 -7.32
N LEU A 88 7.29 -8.61 -6.08
CA LEU A 88 6.41 -8.24 -4.97
C LEU A 88 5.88 -6.81 -5.13
N VAL A 89 6.75 -5.88 -5.53
CA VAL A 89 6.39 -4.49 -5.81
C VAL A 89 5.43 -4.41 -7.00
N GLN A 90 5.66 -5.21 -8.06
CA GLN A 90 4.74 -5.31 -9.18
C GLN A 90 3.37 -5.87 -8.75
N ALA A 91 3.35 -6.92 -7.93
CA ALA A 91 2.11 -7.48 -7.41
C ALA A 91 1.35 -6.48 -6.51
N PHE A 92 2.08 -5.71 -5.69
CA PHE A 92 1.51 -4.62 -4.89
C PHE A 92 0.87 -3.57 -5.80
N TYR A 93 1.61 -3.08 -6.79
CA TYR A 93 1.14 -2.06 -7.74
C TYR A 93 -0.15 -2.50 -8.44
N GLU A 94 -0.21 -3.72 -8.96
CA GLU A 94 -1.41 -4.22 -9.64
C GLU A 94 -2.63 -4.35 -8.72
N LYS A 95 -2.42 -4.74 -7.45
CA LYS A 95 -3.53 -4.78 -6.48
C LYS A 95 -3.97 -3.38 -6.09
N TYR A 96 -3.02 -2.47 -5.90
CA TYR A 96 -3.29 -1.09 -5.57
C TYR A 96 -4.08 -0.39 -6.68
N GLU A 97 -3.69 -0.53 -7.96
CA GLU A 97 -4.45 0.06 -9.06
C GLU A 97 -5.87 -0.51 -9.19
N ARG A 98 -6.03 -1.83 -9.03
CA ARG A 98 -7.38 -2.43 -9.01
C ARG A 98 -8.24 -1.85 -7.90
N LEU A 99 -7.65 -1.64 -6.72
CA LEU A 99 -8.34 -1.06 -5.58
C LEU A 99 -8.77 0.39 -5.86
N VAL A 100 -7.88 1.20 -6.42
CA VAL A 100 -8.17 2.60 -6.81
C VAL A 100 -9.27 2.65 -7.88
N GLU A 101 -9.22 1.76 -8.88
CA GLU A 101 -10.26 1.68 -9.91
C GLU A 101 -11.62 1.25 -9.36
N GLU A 102 -11.65 0.29 -8.42
CA GLU A 102 -12.89 -0.13 -7.76
C GLU A 102 -13.51 1.04 -6.96
N PHE A 103 -12.67 1.85 -6.33
CA PHE A 103 -13.10 3.01 -5.57
C PHE A 103 -13.65 4.12 -6.48
N GLY A 104 -12.91 4.52 -7.52
CA GLY A 104 -13.32 5.60 -8.44
C GLY A 104 -14.52 5.28 -9.33
N LYS A 105 -14.95 4.02 -9.43
CA LYS A 105 -16.18 3.61 -10.13
C LYS A 105 -17.42 3.65 -9.24
N GLY A 106 -17.26 3.84 -7.92
CA GLY A 106 -18.33 3.83 -6.93
C GLY A 106 -18.56 5.16 -6.20
N SER A 107 -17.71 6.16 -6.42
CA SER A 107 -17.81 7.54 -5.90
C SER A 107 -18.76 8.41 -6.72
#